data_AF-A0A8S1UK24-F1
#
_entry.id   AF-A0A8S1UK24-F1
#
_cell.length_a   1.000
_cell.length_b   1.000
_cell.length_c   1.000
_cell.angle_alpha   90.00
_cell.angle_beta   90.00
_cell.angle_gamma   90.00
#
_symmetry.space_group_name_H-M   'P 1'
#
loop_
_entity.id
_entity.type
_entity.pdbx_description
1 polymer ?
#
loop_
_entity_poly.entity_id
_entity_poly.type
_entity_poly.pdbx_seq_one_letter_code
_entity_poly.pdbx_strand_id
1 'polypeptide(L)'
;MNKLLISIAKIPIYQPRFSFNKVLKDKDKGDEKQFFSKEDQKLMSKLIKKMKEANEHPQASTSNSQEDKDELQKIFSRYKVNYTDAMIEEILNWKKSD
;
A
#
# COMPACT_ATOMS: atom_id res chain seq x y z
N MET A 1 -45.53 67.93 -35.51
CA MET A 1 -45.40 67.42 -34.13
C MET A 1 -45.03 65.94 -34.21
N ASN A 2 -43.73 65.62 -34.10
CA ASN A 2 -43.21 64.28 -34.34
C ASN A 2 -43.25 63.47 -33.04
N LYS A 3 -44.06 62.41 -33.01
CA LYS A 3 -44.07 61.42 -31.92
C LYS A 3 -42.93 60.42 -32.17
N LEU A 4 -41.86 60.55 -31.39
CA LEU A 4 -40.78 59.57 -31.36
C LEU A 4 -41.26 58.32 -30.60
N LEU A 5 -41.53 57.24 -31.35
CA LEU A 5 -41.77 55.91 -30.82
C LEU A 5 -40.42 55.30 -30.41
N ILE A 6 -40.14 55.29 -29.10
CA ILE A 6 -38.98 54.59 -28.55
C ILE A 6 -39.31 53.10 -28.49
N SER A 7 -38.88 52.36 -29.52
CA SER A 7 -38.85 50.91 -29.52
C SER A 7 -37.79 50.42 -28.52
N ILE A 8 -38.23 49.92 -27.37
CA ILE A 8 -37.35 49.30 -26.37
C ILE A 8 -36.87 47.96 -26.93
N ALA A 9 -35.67 47.93 -27.51
CA ALA A 9 -35.01 46.69 -27.88
C ALA A 9 -34.73 45.86 -26.61
N LYS A 10 -35.34 44.68 -26.50
CA LYS A 10 -35.02 43.71 -25.44
C LYS A 10 -33.60 43.18 -25.68
N ILE A 11 -32.64 43.67 -24.91
CA ILE A 11 -31.29 43.12 -24.88
C ILE A 11 -31.36 41.82 -24.05
N PRO A 12 -31.11 40.63 -24.61
CA PRO A 12 -31.03 39.41 -23.82
C PRO A 12 -29.82 39.51 -22.89
N ILE A 13 -30.08 39.61 -21.59
CA ILE A 13 -29.04 39.62 -20.57
C ILE A 13 -28.45 38.20 -20.49
N TYR A 14 -27.38 37.96 -21.24
CA TYR A 14 -26.62 36.72 -21.15
C TYR A 14 -25.71 36.79 -19.93
N GLN A 15 -26.19 36.27 -18.79
CA GLN A 15 -25.34 36.10 -17.61
C GLN A 15 -24.59 34.76 -17.72
N PRO A 16 -23.26 34.73 -17.85
CA PRO A 16 -22.52 33.49 -17.72
C PRO A 16 -22.69 32.98 -16.29
N ARG A 17 -23.38 31.85 -16.13
CA ARG A 17 -23.48 31.14 -14.85
C ARG A 17 -22.13 30.48 -14.54
N PHE A 18 -21.16 31.29 -14.10
CA PHE A 18 -19.94 30.78 -13.49
C PHE A 18 -20.33 30.05 -12.20
N SER A 19 -20.40 28.73 -12.27
CA SER A 19 -20.65 27.88 -11.11
C SER A 19 -19.36 27.74 -10.31
N PHE A 20 -19.03 28.76 -9.50
CA PHE A 20 -17.85 28.77 -8.61
C PHE A 20 -17.80 27.56 -7.69
N ASN A 21 -18.96 27.03 -7.28
CA ASN A 21 -19.05 25.79 -6.50
C ASN A 21 -18.39 24.58 -7.17
N LYS A 22 -18.42 24.52 -8.52
CA LYS A 22 -17.76 23.43 -9.25
C LYS A 22 -16.26 23.62 -9.27
N VAL A 23 -15.80 24.84 -9.50
CA VAL A 23 -14.38 25.22 -9.53
C VAL A 23 -13.72 24.98 -8.16
N LEU A 24 -14.40 25.35 -7.07
CA LEU A 24 -13.89 25.11 -5.72
C LEU A 24 -13.80 23.61 -5.41
N LYS A 25 -14.84 22.83 -5.73
CA LYS A 25 -14.81 21.36 -5.56
C LYS A 25 -13.71 20.69 -6.39
N ASP A 26 -13.47 21.16 -7.61
CA ASP A 26 -12.42 20.62 -8.47
C ASP A 26 -11.03 20.99 -7.95
N LYS A 27 -10.87 22.18 -7.35
CA LYS A 27 -9.65 22.59 -6.67
C LYS A 27 -9.38 21.74 -5.43
N ASP A 28 -10.38 21.56 -4.55
CA ASP A 28 -10.24 20.78 -3.31
C ASP A 28 -9.82 19.33 -3.63
N LYS A 29 -10.44 18.71 -4.66
CA LYS A 29 -10.04 17.38 -5.14
C LYS A 29 -8.61 17.34 -5.70
N GLY A 30 -8.19 18.41 -6.37
CA GLY A 30 -6.82 18.53 -6.90
C GLY A 30 -5.79 18.59 -5.77
N ASP A 31 -6.07 19.41 -4.76
CA ASP A 31 -5.20 19.59 -3.58
C ASP A 31 -5.12 18.30 -2.76
N GLU A 32 -6.25 17.61 -2.52
CA GLU A 32 -6.29 16.29 -1.87
C GLU A 32 -5.48 15.25 -2.64
N LYS A 33 -5.70 15.15 -3.96
CA LYS A 33 -4.96 14.18 -4.79
C LYS A 33 -3.46 14.41 -4.75
N GLN A 34 -3.02 15.67 -4.77
CA GLN A 34 -1.61 16.01 -4.69
C GLN A 34 -1.02 15.70 -3.31
N PHE A 35 -1.78 15.91 -2.24
CA PHE A 35 -1.39 15.56 -0.88
C PHE A 35 -1.21 14.05 -0.73
N PHE A 36 -2.24 13.26 -1.04
CA PHE A 36 -2.20 11.81 -0.93
C PHE A 36 -1.13 11.19 -1.82
N SER A 37 -0.93 11.69 -3.04
CA SER A 37 0.13 11.19 -3.91
C SER A 37 1.53 11.35 -3.30
N LYS A 38 1.80 12.42 -2.54
CA LYS A 38 3.09 12.62 -1.86
C LYS A 38 3.22 11.74 -0.63
N GLU A 39 2.14 11.54 0.11
CA GLU A 39 2.15 10.66 1.29
C GLU A 39 2.29 9.19 0.89
N ASP A 40 1.60 8.74 -0.15
CA ASP A 40 1.66 7.38 -0.66
C ASP A 40 3.08 7.03 -1.14
N GLN A 41 3.78 7.96 -1.81
CA GLN A 41 5.18 7.75 -2.18
C GLN A 41 6.09 7.56 -0.95
N LYS A 42 5.88 8.35 0.11
CA LYS A 42 6.62 8.22 1.37
C LYS A 42 6.27 6.92 2.10
N LEU A 43 5.01 6.52 2.07
CA LEU A 43 4.55 5.28 2.70
C LEU A 43 5.10 4.06 1.97
N MET A 44 5.04 4.07 0.63
CA MET A 44 5.54 2.98 -0.20
C MET A 44 7.06 2.81 -0.07
N SER A 45 7.81 3.92 -0.04
CA SER A 45 9.26 3.86 0.19
C SER A 45 9.61 3.30 1.58
N LYS A 46 8.85 3.67 2.63
CA LYS A 46 8.99 3.06 3.96
C LYS A 46 8.63 1.57 3.95
N LEU A 47 7.60 1.16 3.21
CA LEU A 47 7.19 -0.24 3.10
C LEU A 47 8.27 -1.08 2.41
N ILE A 48 8.78 -0.59 1.27
CA ILE A 48 9.88 -1.25 0.54
C ILE A 48 11.12 -1.36 1.44
N LYS A 49 11.45 -0.30 2.18
CA LYS A 49 12.57 -0.33 3.12
C LYS A 49 12.38 -1.39 4.20
N LYS A 50 11.20 -1.45 4.82
CA LYS A 50 10.85 -2.49 5.81
C LYS A 50 10.87 -3.90 5.21
N MET A 51 10.42 -4.07 3.97
CA MET A 51 10.43 -5.38 3.30
C MET A 51 11.86 -5.82 2.98
N LYS A 52 12.73 -4.89 2.57
CA LYS A 52 14.15 -5.16 2.37
C LYS A 52 14.83 -5.51 3.69
N GLU A 53 14.60 -4.73 4.75
CA GLU A 53 15.11 -5.02 6.10
C GLU A 53 14.60 -6.38 6.61
N ALA A 54 13.33 -6.72 6.37
CA ALA A 54 12.77 -8.02 6.72
C ALA A 54 13.29 -9.18 5.86
N ASN A 55 13.77 -8.92 4.65
CA ASN A 55 14.41 -9.92 3.79
C ASN A 55 15.92 -10.07 4.07
N GLU A 56 16.60 -8.99 4.43
CA GLU A 56 18.04 -8.98 4.79
C GLU A 56 18.25 -9.54 6.21
N HIS A 57 17.29 -9.27 7.10
CA HIS A 57 17.13 -9.96 8.36
C HIS A 57 15.77 -10.63 8.32
N PRO A 58 15.67 -11.84 7.74
CA PRO A 58 14.55 -12.69 8.08
C PRO A 58 14.61 -12.80 9.59
N GLN A 59 13.71 -12.10 10.28
CA GLN A 59 13.23 -12.53 11.57
C GLN A 59 12.80 -13.95 11.29
N ALA A 60 13.72 -14.88 11.54
CA ALA A 60 13.44 -16.29 11.50
C ALA A 60 12.12 -16.40 12.23
N SER A 61 11.13 -17.00 11.57
CA SER A 61 9.88 -17.43 12.18
C SER A 61 10.26 -18.35 13.34
N THR A 62 10.68 -17.74 14.46
CA THR A 62 11.37 -18.40 15.58
C THR A 62 10.38 -19.14 16.44
N SER A 63 9.07 -18.95 16.21
CA SER A 63 8.04 -19.77 16.83
C SER A 63 8.04 -21.20 16.28
N ASN A 64 8.25 -21.40 14.98
CA ASN A 64 8.10 -22.74 14.38
C ASN A 64 9.41 -23.53 14.34
N SER A 65 10.57 -22.85 14.38
CA SER A 65 11.85 -23.52 14.20
C SER A 65 12.28 -24.35 15.42
N GLN A 66 11.77 -24.07 16.62
CA GLN A 66 12.05 -24.86 17.81
C GLN A 66 11.14 -26.09 17.89
N GLU A 67 9.84 -25.92 17.63
CA GLU A 67 8.89 -27.03 17.57
C GLU A 67 9.28 -28.05 16.48
N ASP A 68 9.68 -27.57 15.30
CA ASP A 68 10.17 -28.42 14.22
C ASP A 68 11.47 -29.19 14.58
N LYS A 69 12.36 -28.57 15.35
CA LYS A 69 13.58 -29.22 15.87
C LYS A 69 13.22 -30.34 16.84
N ASP A 70 12.29 -30.08 17.77
CA ASP A 70 11.84 -31.05 18.77
C ASP A 70 11.10 -32.24 18.13
N GLU A 71 10.34 -32.00 17.07
CA GLU A 71 9.70 -33.06 16.28
C GLU A 71 10.73 -33.93 15.54
N LEU A 72 11.74 -33.34 14.90
CA LEU A 72 12.81 -34.08 14.23
C LEU A 72 13.58 -34.97 15.22
N GLN A 73 13.93 -34.44 16.40
CA GLN A 73 14.62 -35.20 17.43
C GLN A 73 13.80 -36.40 17.93
N LYS A 74 12.47 -36.24 18.07
CA LYS A 74 11.57 -37.35 18.41
C LYS A 74 11.56 -38.43 17.33
N ILE A 75 11.59 -38.05 16.06
CA ILE A 75 11.64 -38.99 14.94
C ILE A 75 12.96 -39.77 14.98
N PHE A 76 14.11 -39.10 15.06
CA PHE A 76 15.40 -39.79 15.08
C PHE A 76 15.58 -40.69 16.31
N SER A 77 15.07 -40.25 17.46
CA SER A 77 15.07 -41.05 18.70
C SER A 77 14.23 -42.33 18.56
N ARG A 78 13.09 -42.27 17.86
CA ARG A 78 12.24 -43.43 17.59
C ARG A 78 12.97 -44.50 16.77
N TYR A 79 13.78 -44.07 15.80
CA TYR A 79 14.51 -44.96 14.89
C TYR A 79 15.93 -45.29 15.37
N LYS A 80 16.35 -44.78 16.54
CA LYS A 80 17.71 -44.97 17.09
C LYS A 80 18.81 -44.57 16.10
N VAL A 81 18.57 -43.51 15.34
CA VAL A 81 19.56 -42.96 14.41
C VAL A 81 20.49 -42.04 15.17
N ASN A 82 21.80 -42.17 14.96
CA ASN A 82 22.74 -41.17 15.45
C ASN A 82 22.61 -39.92 14.59
N TYR A 83 22.17 -38.82 15.18
CA TYR A 83 22.02 -37.54 14.49
C TYR A 83 23.00 -36.51 15.06
N THR A 84 23.43 -35.61 14.19
CA THR A 84 24.23 -34.44 14.55
C THR A 84 23.38 -33.18 14.36
N ASP A 85 23.72 -32.11 15.09
CA ASP A 85 22.97 -30.85 14.97
C ASP A 85 23.01 -30.29 13.54
N ALA A 86 24.12 -30.48 12.82
CA ALA A 86 24.26 -30.10 11.41
C ALA A 86 23.24 -30.79 10.49
N MET A 87 22.95 -32.09 10.73
CA MET A 87 21.99 -32.85 9.95
C MET A 87 20.55 -32.36 10.19
N ILE A 88 20.22 -31.98 11.43
CA ILE A 88 18.91 -31.41 11.77
C ILE A 88 18.71 -30.08 11.03
N GLU A 89 19.73 -29.22 11.00
CA GLU A 89 19.65 -27.92 10.32
C GLU A 89 19.55 -28.04 8.81
N GLU A 90 20.23 -29.01 8.20
CA GLU A 90 20.14 -29.28 6.76
C GLU A 90 18.73 -29.72 6.35
N ILE A 91 18.10 -30.61 7.14
CA ILE A 91 16.73 -31.07 6.88
C ILE A 91 15.71 -29.94 7.09
N LEU A 92 15.92 -29.09 8.09
CA LEU A 92 15.07 -27.91 8.30
C LEU A 92 15.20 -26.88 7.19
N ASN A 93 16.41 -26.70 6.64
CA ASN A 93 16.62 -25.85 5.48
C ASN A 93 15.98 -26.44 4.22
N TRP A 94 16.01 -27.77 4.05
CA TRP A 94 15.29 -28.44 2.97
C TRP A 94 13.77 -28.21 3.06
N LYS A 95 13.17 -28.38 4.25
CA LYS A 95 11.74 -28.11 4.50
C LYS A 95 11.33 -26.66 4.20
N LYS A 96 12.24 -25.69 4.38
CA LYS A 96 11.99 -24.26 4.14
C LYS A 96 12.20 -23.85 2.67
N SER A 97 12.84 -24.70 1.87
CA SER A 97 13.18 -24.40 0.47
C SER A 97 12.10 -24.86 -0.53
N ASP A 98 11.14 -25.67 -0.08
CA ASP A 98 9.86 -25.94 -0.76
C ASP A 98 8.80 -24.92 -0.31
#